data_AF-A0A803J4I4-F1
#
_entry.id   AF-A0A803J4I4-F1
#
_cell.length_a   1.000
_cell.length_b   1.000
_cell.length_c   1.000
_cell.angle_alpha   90.00
_cell.angle_beta   90.00
_cell.angle_gamma   90.00
#
_symmetry.space_group_name_H-M   'P 1'
#
loop_
_entity.id
_entity.type
_entity.pdbx_description
1 polymer ?
#
loop_
_entity_poly.entity_id
_entity_poly.type
_entity_poly.pdbx_seq_one_letter_code
_entity_poly.pdbx_strand_id
1 'polypeptide(L)'
;MSDAVSLMWLSPVAAFCCCCGILLLLRRLPRAIMAPTEKPFFRIAYSLYTKTRLGYLFYKRQLKKARERYPHGHSSAQAFVFSGVKVVPIPVLSDNYSYLIIDTASSLAAVVDPSDPLTVQAYLEREGVTLEAILCTHKHWDHSGGNKALKRLYKSCRVYGSSYDDIPELTHALSDREQLSVGRLQFQAYFTPGHTVGHMIYVLDGKSGDGPDCLFSGDLLFLAGCGRMFEGSAETMLASLDTAASLNDSTLLWPGHEYAADNLTFAAVVEPENSVRDKKCQWVLHRRLEKKSTCPSTIGEEKEYNPFLRTHCRDLHQALDLQRGANEDWNHFRARVLEEVRKRKDLFKER
;
A
#
# COMPACT_ATOMS: atom_id res chain seq x y z
N MET A 1 16.57 58.73 14.05
CA MET A 1 16.63 57.29 13.69
C MET A 1 16.11 56.56 14.90
N SER A 2 14.79 56.36 14.94
CA SER A 2 14.07 55.92 16.13
C SER A 2 13.42 54.58 15.87
N ASP A 3 13.72 53.67 16.79
CA ASP A 3 13.21 52.32 16.90
C ASP A 3 11.68 52.27 17.02
N ALA A 4 11.11 51.25 16.40
CA ALA A 4 9.72 50.86 16.52
C ALA A 4 9.58 49.80 17.62
N VAL A 5 8.81 50.09 18.67
CA VAL A 5 8.19 49.08 19.52
C VAL A 5 6.77 49.50 19.85
N SER A 6 5.86 48.58 19.57
CA SER A 6 4.41 48.64 19.71
C SER A 6 3.97 48.54 21.18
N LEU A 7 2.95 49.32 21.58
CA LEU A 7 2.29 49.19 22.88
C LEU A 7 0.78 49.37 22.76
N MET A 8 0.09 48.42 23.40
CA MET A 8 -1.34 48.11 23.46
C MET A 8 -2.28 49.27 23.80
N TRP A 9 -3.47 49.27 23.18
CA TRP A 9 -4.74 49.81 23.74
C TRP A 9 -5.89 48.91 23.24
N LEU A 10 -6.47 48.04 24.09
CA LEU A 10 -7.65 48.27 24.93
C LEU A 10 -8.95 48.56 24.15
N SER A 11 -9.80 47.51 24.09
CA SER A 11 -11.27 47.55 23.97
C SER A 11 -11.90 48.46 25.05
N PRO A 12 -13.15 48.99 24.92
CA PRO A 12 -14.34 48.12 25.07
C PRO A 12 -15.73 48.62 24.54
N VAL A 13 -16.73 47.70 24.62
CA VAL A 13 -18.22 47.87 24.70
C VAL A 13 -18.96 48.42 23.47
N ALA A 14 -20.21 48.08 23.10
CA ALA A 14 -21.14 46.93 23.11
C ALA A 14 -22.47 47.44 22.49
N ALA A 15 -23.40 46.50 22.21
CA ALA A 15 -24.87 46.67 22.09
C ALA A 15 -25.43 47.22 20.75
N PHE A 16 -26.53 46.72 20.16
CA PHE A 16 -27.47 45.63 20.44
C PHE A 16 -28.40 45.43 19.20
N CYS A 17 -29.22 44.37 19.29
CA CYS A 17 -30.44 44.01 18.53
C CYS A 17 -30.25 43.21 17.22
N CYS A 18 -30.52 41.90 17.11
CA CYS A 18 -31.59 41.00 17.59
C CYS A 18 -32.81 40.95 16.65
N CYS A 19 -33.03 39.78 16.02
CA CYS A 19 -34.35 39.13 15.94
C CYS A 19 -34.25 37.70 15.39
N CYS A 20 -34.64 36.75 16.25
CA CYS A 20 -35.35 35.46 16.02
C CYS A 20 -34.71 34.39 15.11
N GLY A 21 -34.60 33.10 15.46
CA GLY A 21 -35.21 32.30 16.52
C GLY A 21 -35.62 30.93 15.93
N ILE A 22 -35.46 29.84 16.71
CA ILE A 22 -35.91 28.44 16.46
C ILE A 22 -34.94 27.67 15.50
N LEU A 23 -34.08 26.73 15.91
CA LEU A 23 -34.26 25.53 16.74
C LEU A 23 -32.96 25.20 17.54
N LEU A 24 -33.06 25.28 18.86
CA LEU A 24 -32.11 24.70 19.82
C LEU A 24 -32.79 23.48 20.45
N LEU A 25 -32.63 22.30 19.87
CA LEU A 25 -32.90 21.02 20.52
C LEU A 25 -32.26 19.90 19.70
N LEU A 26 -31.01 19.59 20.03
CA LEU A 26 -30.44 18.24 20.08
C LEU A 26 -29.02 18.37 20.67
N ARG A 27 -28.98 18.67 21.97
CA ARG A 27 -27.80 18.49 22.81
C ARG A 27 -27.48 16.99 22.89
N ARG A 28 -26.19 16.68 22.70
CA ARG A 28 -25.46 15.55 23.30
C ARG A 28 -26.11 14.17 23.13
N LEU A 29 -25.87 13.54 21.99
CA LEU A 29 -25.74 12.09 21.95
C LEU A 29 -24.30 11.73 22.36
N PRO A 30 -24.10 10.84 23.36
CA PRO A 30 -22.77 10.33 23.64
C PRO A 30 -22.27 9.62 22.38
N ARG A 31 -21.05 9.96 21.94
CA ARG A 31 -20.31 9.18 20.93
C ARG A 31 -20.08 7.79 21.53
N ALA A 32 -21.05 6.91 21.30
CA ALA A 32 -20.96 5.52 21.64
C ALA A 32 -19.77 4.93 20.89
N ILE A 33 -18.96 4.22 21.65
CA ILE A 33 -17.81 3.44 21.21
C ILE A 33 -18.29 2.51 20.08
N MET A 34 -17.95 2.83 18.83
CA MET A 34 -18.30 1.99 17.67
C MET A 34 -17.20 0.95 17.44
N ALA A 35 -17.40 -0.22 18.05
CA ALA A 35 -16.99 -1.55 17.60
C ALA A 35 -17.76 -2.53 18.52
N PRO A 36 -18.45 -3.60 18.04
CA PRO A 36 -18.12 -4.49 16.93
C PRO A 36 -19.35 -4.89 16.06
N THR A 37 -20.22 -3.94 15.70
CA THR A 37 -21.41 -4.18 14.86
C THR A 37 -21.15 -4.08 13.34
N GLU A 38 -19.95 -3.70 12.92
CA GLU A 38 -19.60 -3.47 11.51
C GLU A 38 -19.35 -4.74 10.70
N LYS A 39 -19.06 -5.89 11.33
CA LYS A 39 -18.65 -7.12 10.62
C LYS A 39 -19.65 -7.59 9.54
N PRO A 40 -20.98 -7.67 9.76
CA PRO A 40 -21.91 -8.14 8.74
C PRO A 40 -22.10 -7.11 7.61
N PHE A 41 -22.28 -5.83 7.93
CA PHE A 41 -22.41 -4.77 6.92
C PHE A 41 -21.14 -4.60 6.09
N PHE A 42 -19.97 -4.65 6.74
CA PHE A 42 -18.68 -4.65 6.06
C PHE A 42 -18.57 -5.83 5.10
N ARG A 43 -18.88 -7.06 5.54
CA ARG A 43 -18.86 -8.25 4.67
C ARG A 43 -19.77 -8.13 3.46
N ILE A 44 -20.97 -7.57 3.63
CA ILE A 44 -21.90 -7.32 2.52
C ILE A 44 -21.31 -6.28 1.57
N ALA A 45 -20.89 -5.11 2.07
CA ALA A 45 -20.32 -4.04 1.26
C ALA A 45 -19.04 -4.48 0.51
N TYR A 46 -18.17 -5.22 1.20
CA TYR A 46 -16.94 -5.77 0.64
C TYR A 46 -17.24 -6.84 -0.43
N SER A 47 -18.24 -7.70 -0.21
CA SER A 47 -18.71 -8.65 -1.24
C SER A 47 -19.28 -7.92 -2.47
N LEU A 48 -20.06 -6.86 -2.26
CA LEU A 48 -20.56 -6.01 -3.36
C LEU A 48 -19.42 -5.35 -4.13
N TYR A 49 -18.39 -4.85 -3.43
CA TYR A 49 -17.21 -4.24 -4.05
C TYR A 49 -16.39 -5.27 -4.85
N THR A 50 -16.14 -6.46 -4.31
CA THR A 50 -15.26 -7.44 -4.96
C THR A 50 -15.96 -8.25 -6.05
N LYS A 51 -17.24 -8.61 -5.88
CA LYS A 51 -17.91 -9.61 -6.73
C LYS A 51 -18.91 -9.06 -7.74
N THR A 52 -19.19 -7.76 -7.73
CA THR A 52 -20.28 -7.20 -8.55
C THR A 52 -19.84 -6.03 -9.43
N ARG A 53 -20.67 -5.72 -10.43
CA ARG A 53 -20.50 -4.53 -11.28
C ARG A 53 -20.56 -3.23 -10.48
N LEU A 54 -21.15 -3.21 -9.29
CA LEU A 54 -21.18 -2.01 -8.45
C LEU A 54 -19.78 -1.63 -7.96
N GLY A 55 -18.97 -2.62 -7.57
CA GLY A 55 -17.57 -2.39 -7.22
C GLY A 55 -16.76 -1.82 -8.38
N TYR A 56 -16.92 -2.40 -9.57
CA TYR A 56 -16.31 -1.85 -10.79
C TYR A 56 -16.77 -0.42 -11.11
N LEU A 57 -18.05 -0.08 -10.88
CA LEU A 57 -18.55 1.29 -11.03
C LEU A 57 -17.95 2.24 -9.98
N PHE A 58 -17.79 1.78 -8.75
CA PHE A 58 -17.14 2.54 -7.67
C PHE A 58 -15.68 2.83 -8.00
N TYR A 59 -14.92 1.82 -8.44
CA TYR A 59 -13.56 1.97 -8.94
C TYR A 59 -13.48 3.00 -10.07
N LYS A 60 -14.35 2.90 -11.09
CA LYS A 60 -14.36 3.88 -12.20
C LYS A 60 -14.64 5.30 -11.72
N ARG A 61 -15.46 5.46 -10.69
CA ARG A 61 -15.70 6.77 -10.06
C ARG A 61 -14.47 7.27 -9.31
N GLN A 62 -13.77 6.41 -8.58
CA GLN A 62 -12.50 6.75 -7.92
C GLN A 62 -11.45 7.17 -8.95
N LEU A 63 -11.32 6.39 -10.04
CA LEU A 63 -10.43 6.70 -11.15
C LEU A 63 -10.71 8.06 -11.77
N LYS A 64 -11.98 8.37 -12.04
CA LYS A 64 -12.36 9.70 -12.57
C LYS A 64 -11.97 10.82 -11.60
N LYS A 65 -12.33 10.70 -10.32
CA LYS A 65 -12.01 11.71 -9.30
C LYS A 65 -10.49 11.88 -9.12
N ALA A 66 -9.75 10.78 -9.16
CA ALA A 66 -8.30 10.81 -9.02
C ALA A 66 -7.64 11.56 -10.17
N ARG A 67 -8.06 11.32 -11.42
CA ARG A 67 -7.54 12.07 -12.58
C ARG A 67 -7.88 13.56 -12.52
N GLU A 68 -9.06 13.91 -12.01
CA GLU A 68 -9.45 15.31 -11.80
C GLU A 68 -8.58 15.99 -10.72
N ARG A 69 -8.28 15.27 -9.62
CA ARG A 69 -7.51 15.80 -8.49
C ARG A 69 -5.99 15.78 -8.73
N TYR A 70 -5.50 14.78 -9.44
CA TYR A 70 -4.09 14.47 -9.67
C TYR A 70 -3.84 14.18 -11.16
N PRO A 71 -3.95 15.19 -12.05
CA PRO A 71 -3.83 14.99 -13.50
C PRO A 71 -2.45 14.48 -13.95
N HIS A 72 -1.43 14.63 -13.12
CA HIS A 72 -0.06 14.12 -13.36
C HIS A 72 0.33 13.01 -12.39
N GLY A 73 -0.64 12.38 -11.72
CA GLY A 73 -0.40 11.43 -10.63
C GLY A 73 -0.24 12.10 -9.27
N HIS A 74 -0.42 11.32 -8.19
CA HIS A 74 -0.30 11.81 -6.81
C HIS A 74 1.16 12.04 -6.36
N SER A 75 2.11 11.53 -7.14
CA SER A 75 3.54 11.61 -6.87
C SER A 75 4.35 11.83 -8.14
N SER A 76 5.47 12.52 -8.02
CA SER A 76 6.56 12.47 -8.99
C SER A 76 7.39 11.22 -8.73
N ALA A 77 7.41 10.33 -9.71
CA ALA A 77 8.11 9.05 -9.66
C ALA A 77 9.40 9.14 -10.49
N GLN A 78 10.47 8.54 -9.98
CA GLN A 78 11.73 8.40 -10.70
C GLN A 78 11.92 6.94 -11.09
N ALA A 79 12.32 6.72 -12.34
CA ALA A 79 12.67 5.38 -12.79
C ALA A 79 13.96 4.91 -12.10
N PHE A 80 13.98 3.65 -11.69
CA PHE A 80 15.16 2.97 -11.18
C PHE A 80 15.74 2.08 -12.28
N VAL A 81 17.00 2.27 -12.64
CA VAL A 81 17.65 1.62 -13.79
C VAL A 81 18.89 0.88 -13.31
N PHE A 82 19.02 -0.38 -13.68
CA PHE A 82 20.19 -1.23 -13.43
C PHE A 82 20.37 -2.21 -14.59
N SER A 83 21.61 -2.61 -14.91
CA SER A 83 22.06 -3.29 -16.15
C SER A 83 20.96 -4.00 -16.99
N GLY A 84 20.34 -3.29 -17.93
CA GLY A 84 19.35 -3.91 -18.84
C GLY A 84 17.90 -3.97 -18.31
N VAL A 85 17.64 -3.46 -17.11
CA VAL A 85 16.35 -3.42 -16.43
C VAL A 85 16.00 -1.99 -16.02
N LYS A 86 14.75 -1.59 -16.26
CA LYS A 86 14.21 -0.31 -15.79
C LYS A 86 12.87 -0.54 -15.09
N VAL A 87 12.77 -0.12 -13.83
CA VAL A 87 11.53 -0.12 -13.04
C VAL A 87 11.00 1.30 -12.95
N VAL A 88 9.78 1.52 -13.44
CA VAL A 88 9.11 2.82 -13.44
C VAL A 88 7.88 2.75 -12.54
N PRO A 89 7.88 3.42 -11.38
CA PRO A 89 6.66 3.61 -10.61
C PRO A 89 5.70 4.52 -11.40
N ILE A 90 4.46 4.10 -11.53
CA ILE A 90 3.38 4.83 -12.20
C ILE A 90 2.36 5.20 -11.12
N PRO A 91 2.35 6.46 -10.65
CA PRO A 91 1.35 6.92 -9.70
C PRO A 91 -0.03 6.94 -10.38
N VAL A 92 -0.95 6.15 -9.86
CA VAL A 92 -2.32 5.99 -10.36
C VAL A 92 -3.29 6.17 -9.21
N LEU A 93 -4.55 6.46 -9.54
CA LEU A 93 -5.58 6.73 -8.53
C LEU A 93 -5.14 7.83 -7.54
N SER A 94 -5.51 7.72 -6.27
CA SER A 94 -5.21 8.75 -5.27
C SER A 94 -3.87 8.54 -4.57
N ASP A 95 -3.43 7.29 -4.47
CA ASP A 95 -2.22 6.88 -3.73
C ASP A 95 -1.63 5.54 -4.21
N ASN A 96 -2.25 4.84 -5.18
CA ASN A 96 -1.75 3.57 -5.70
C ASN A 96 -0.53 3.75 -6.61
N TYR A 97 0.32 2.72 -6.67
CA TYR A 97 1.36 2.57 -7.69
C TYR A 97 1.10 1.34 -8.54
N SER A 98 1.13 1.52 -9.86
CA SER A 98 1.46 0.44 -10.79
C SER A 98 2.97 0.47 -11.05
N TYR A 99 3.56 -0.66 -11.45
CA TYR A 99 5.00 -0.71 -11.75
C TYR A 99 5.24 -1.25 -13.15
N LEU A 100 5.84 -0.43 -14.02
CA LEU A 100 6.30 -0.86 -15.34
C LEU A 100 7.76 -1.33 -15.24
N ILE A 101 7.99 -2.63 -15.49
CA ILE A 101 9.31 -3.24 -15.51
C ILE A 101 9.69 -3.54 -16.95
N ILE A 102 10.82 -3.00 -17.40
CA ILE A 102 11.26 -3.03 -18.78
C ILE A 102 12.56 -3.82 -18.89
N ASP A 103 12.60 -4.80 -19.79
CA ASP A 103 13.85 -5.33 -20.36
C ASP A 103 14.31 -4.36 -21.44
N THR A 104 15.31 -3.54 -21.14
CA THR A 104 15.74 -2.47 -22.04
C THR A 104 16.46 -3.00 -23.28
N ALA A 105 16.86 -4.27 -23.32
CA ALA A 105 17.51 -4.87 -24.48
C ALA A 105 16.49 -5.36 -25.53
N SER A 106 15.35 -5.89 -25.07
CA SER A 106 14.30 -6.42 -25.95
C SER A 106 13.11 -5.47 -26.15
N SER A 107 13.04 -4.39 -25.38
CA SER A 107 11.88 -3.49 -25.29
C SER A 107 10.58 -4.21 -24.92
N LEU A 108 10.70 -5.35 -24.23
CA LEU A 108 9.56 -6.05 -23.64
C LEU A 108 9.35 -5.57 -22.21
N ALA A 109 8.10 -5.56 -21.77
CA ALA A 109 7.74 -5.09 -20.45
C ALA A 109 6.70 -5.96 -19.75
N ALA A 110 6.84 -6.03 -18.43
CA ALA A 110 5.80 -6.47 -17.51
C ALA A 110 5.22 -5.25 -16.78
N VAL A 111 3.93 -5.30 -16.43
CA VAL A 111 3.33 -4.32 -15.52
C VAL A 111 2.72 -5.01 -14.32
N VAL A 112 3.08 -4.56 -13.12
CA VAL A 112 2.43 -4.98 -11.87
C VAL A 112 1.25 -4.07 -11.59
N ASP A 113 0.10 -4.68 -11.28
CA ASP A 113 -1.14 -4.02 -10.83
C ASP A 113 -1.56 -2.79 -11.66
N PRO A 114 -1.85 -2.95 -12.97
CA PRO A 114 -2.14 -1.84 -13.87
C PRO A 114 -3.56 -1.29 -13.66
N SER A 115 -3.79 -0.55 -12.58
CA SER A 115 -5.14 -0.15 -12.19
C SER A 115 -5.73 0.98 -13.01
N ASP A 116 -4.90 1.88 -13.56
CA ASP A 116 -5.31 2.86 -14.56
C ASP A 116 -4.77 2.46 -15.95
N PRO A 117 -5.59 1.85 -16.83
CA PRO A 117 -5.12 1.38 -18.12
C PRO A 117 -4.72 2.51 -19.08
N LEU A 118 -5.28 3.72 -18.97
CA LEU A 118 -4.89 4.83 -19.86
C LEU A 118 -3.55 5.42 -19.44
N THR A 119 -3.34 5.57 -18.13
CA THR A 119 -2.06 6.06 -17.61
C THR A 119 -0.96 5.04 -17.92
N VAL A 120 -1.19 3.75 -17.68
CA VAL A 120 -0.23 2.69 -18.04
C VAL A 120 0.06 2.67 -19.55
N GLN A 121 -0.97 2.79 -20.41
CA GLN A 121 -0.78 2.90 -21.86
C GLN A 121 0.15 4.05 -22.24
N ALA A 122 -0.05 5.24 -21.65
CA ALA A 122 0.79 6.40 -21.93
C ALA A 122 2.27 6.19 -21.54
N TYR A 123 2.54 5.47 -20.45
CA TYR A 123 3.90 5.10 -20.07
C TYR A 123 4.51 4.07 -21.03
N LEU A 124 3.75 3.05 -21.45
CA LEU A 124 4.21 2.07 -22.45
C LEU A 124 4.60 2.76 -23.77
N GLU A 125 3.76 3.69 -24.25
CA GLU A 125 4.02 4.47 -25.47
C GLU A 125 5.23 5.39 -25.32
N ARG A 126 5.33 6.10 -24.19
CA ARG A 126 6.46 7.00 -23.89
C ARG A 126 7.79 6.26 -23.87
N GLU A 127 7.80 5.06 -23.31
CA GLU A 127 9.00 4.23 -23.19
C GLU A 127 9.29 3.43 -24.48
N GLY A 128 8.34 3.37 -25.42
CA GLY A 128 8.49 2.65 -26.67
C GLY A 128 8.59 1.13 -26.49
N VAL A 129 7.87 0.58 -25.51
CA VAL A 129 7.94 -0.83 -25.11
C VAL A 129 6.66 -1.59 -25.40
N THR A 130 6.77 -2.92 -25.56
CA THR A 130 5.63 -3.82 -25.77
C THR A 130 5.26 -4.52 -24.46
N LEU A 131 3.98 -4.41 -24.07
CA LEU A 131 3.46 -5.12 -22.91
C LEU A 131 3.28 -6.61 -23.21
N GLU A 132 4.02 -7.44 -22.49
CA GLU A 132 4.02 -8.90 -22.60
C GLU A 132 3.27 -9.58 -21.45
N ALA A 133 3.37 -9.01 -20.24
CA ALA A 133 2.77 -9.58 -19.04
C ALA A 133 2.17 -8.53 -18.11
N ILE A 134 1.05 -8.89 -17.51
CA ILE A 134 0.48 -8.24 -16.34
C ILE A 134 0.66 -9.18 -15.16
N LEU A 135 1.25 -8.69 -14.07
CA LEU A 135 1.39 -9.41 -12.81
C LEU A 135 0.41 -8.81 -11.80
N CYS A 136 -0.63 -9.53 -11.42
CA CYS A 136 -1.64 -9.05 -10.48
C CYS A 136 -1.40 -9.62 -9.09
N THR A 137 -1.13 -8.75 -8.13
CA THR A 137 -0.92 -9.16 -6.74
C THR A 137 -2.21 -9.70 -6.14
N HIS A 138 -3.36 -9.08 -6.42
CA HIS A 138 -4.66 -9.53 -5.93
C HIS A 138 -5.86 -8.94 -6.71
N LYS A 139 -7.08 -9.36 -6.34
CA LYS A 139 -8.32 -9.06 -7.08
C LYS A 139 -8.90 -7.66 -6.92
N HIS A 140 -8.43 -6.82 -5.99
CA HIS A 140 -9.09 -5.51 -5.79
C HIS A 140 -8.96 -4.64 -7.03
N TRP A 141 -9.97 -3.79 -7.25
CA TRP A 141 -10.14 -3.07 -8.51
C TRP A 141 -9.10 -1.98 -8.71
N ASP A 142 -8.57 -1.43 -7.62
CA ASP A 142 -7.48 -0.47 -7.61
C ASP A 142 -6.10 -1.08 -7.87
N HIS A 143 -6.04 -2.40 -8.12
CA HIS A 143 -4.87 -3.12 -8.62
C HIS A 143 -5.15 -3.75 -9.99
N SER A 144 -6.27 -4.48 -10.10
CA SER A 144 -6.59 -5.30 -11.28
C SER A 144 -7.54 -4.63 -12.29
N GLY A 145 -8.02 -3.41 -12.01
CA GLY A 145 -9.09 -2.76 -12.77
C GLY A 145 -8.77 -2.43 -14.22
N GLY A 146 -7.49 -2.31 -14.58
CA GLY A 146 -7.07 -2.05 -15.96
C GLY A 146 -6.79 -3.30 -16.78
N ASN A 147 -6.76 -4.51 -16.19
CA ASN A 147 -6.41 -5.76 -16.87
C ASN A 147 -7.18 -5.95 -18.18
N LYS A 148 -8.51 -5.81 -18.11
CA LYS A 148 -9.40 -5.99 -19.27
C LYS A 148 -9.17 -4.98 -20.38
N ALA A 149 -8.91 -3.73 -20.04
CA ALA A 149 -8.65 -2.70 -21.02
C ALA A 149 -7.30 -2.92 -21.71
N LEU A 150 -6.25 -3.24 -20.95
CA LEU A 150 -4.92 -3.50 -21.49
C LEU A 150 -4.87 -4.79 -22.31
N LYS A 151 -5.48 -5.89 -21.86
CA LYS A 151 -5.52 -7.15 -22.63
C LYS A 151 -6.25 -7.00 -23.97
N ARG A 152 -7.24 -6.09 -24.04
CA ARG A 152 -7.90 -5.77 -25.32
C ARG A 152 -6.98 -5.03 -26.29
N LEU A 153 -6.08 -4.18 -25.79
CA LEU A 153 -5.08 -3.47 -26.59
C LEU A 153 -3.91 -4.39 -26.96
N TYR A 154 -3.45 -5.22 -26.03
CA TYR A 154 -2.34 -6.16 -26.17
C TYR A 154 -2.86 -7.60 -26.07
N LYS A 155 -3.38 -8.13 -27.19
CA LYS A 155 -4.07 -9.43 -27.21
C LYS A 155 -3.20 -10.61 -26.77
N SER A 156 -1.89 -10.55 -27.01
CA SER A 156 -0.92 -11.56 -26.58
C SER A 156 -0.51 -11.42 -25.11
N CYS A 157 -0.88 -10.32 -24.43
CA CYS A 157 -0.49 -10.07 -23.05
C CYS A 157 -1.03 -11.17 -22.13
N ARG A 158 -0.10 -11.79 -21.41
CA ARG A 158 -0.38 -12.79 -20.38
C ARG A 158 -0.78 -12.06 -19.10
N VAL A 159 -1.78 -12.56 -18.41
CA VAL A 159 -2.23 -12.04 -17.10
C VAL A 159 -1.99 -13.13 -16.08
N TYR A 160 -1.10 -12.82 -15.15
CA TYR A 160 -0.64 -13.67 -14.06
C TYR A 160 -1.26 -13.26 -12.74
N GLY A 161 -1.47 -14.23 -11.86
CA GLY A 161 -2.08 -14.04 -10.54
C GLY A 161 -2.45 -15.38 -9.93
N SER A 162 -3.03 -15.36 -8.73
CA SER A 162 -3.52 -16.57 -8.08
C SER A 162 -4.87 -17.00 -8.66
N SER A 163 -5.08 -18.31 -8.78
CA SER A 163 -6.41 -18.89 -9.04
C SER A 163 -7.34 -18.87 -7.82
N TYR A 164 -6.82 -18.57 -6.63
CA TYR A 164 -7.62 -18.41 -5.40
C TYR A 164 -8.31 -17.05 -5.32
N ASP A 165 -7.95 -16.09 -6.18
CA ASP A 165 -8.59 -14.78 -6.30
C ASP A 165 -9.29 -14.63 -7.66
N ASP A 166 -10.37 -13.84 -7.68
CA ASP A 166 -11.15 -13.54 -8.89
C ASP A 166 -10.44 -12.48 -9.77
N ILE A 167 -9.20 -12.76 -10.20
CA ILE A 167 -8.38 -11.85 -11.01
C ILE A 167 -9.03 -11.65 -12.40
N PRO A 168 -9.41 -10.41 -12.78
CA PRO A 168 -9.97 -10.14 -14.10
C PRO A 168 -9.01 -10.50 -15.23
N GLU A 169 -9.51 -11.28 -16.19
CA GLU A 169 -8.77 -11.74 -17.38
C GLU A 169 -7.55 -12.62 -17.09
N LEU A 170 -7.52 -13.30 -15.94
CA LEU A 170 -6.49 -14.29 -15.61
C LEU A 170 -6.33 -15.30 -16.74
N THR A 171 -5.09 -15.52 -17.17
CA THR A 171 -4.77 -16.51 -18.21
C THR A 171 -3.71 -17.50 -17.78
N HIS A 172 -2.86 -17.12 -16.83
CA HIS A 172 -1.76 -17.94 -16.32
C HIS A 172 -1.81 -17.89 -14.80
N ALA A 173 -2.56 -18.82 -14.20
CA ALA A 173 -2.59 -18.96 -12.75
C ALA A 173 -1.23 -19.46 -12.26
N LEU A 174 -0.73 -18.89 -11.17
CA LEU A 174 0.55 -19.26 -10.56
C LEU A 174 0.34 -19.94 -9.21
N SER A 175 1.24 -20.88 -8.91
CA SER A 175 1.39 -21.52 -7.60
C SER A 175 2.44 -20.82 -6.75
N ASP A 176 2.55 -21.22 -5.48
CA ASP A 176 3.63 -20.72 -4.61
C ASP A 176 5.01 -21.07 -5.20
N ARG A 177 5.93 -20.09 -5.16
CA ARG A 177 7.32 -20.17 -5.64
C ARG A 177 7.49 -20.45 -7.13
N GLU A 178 6.42 -20.39 -7.91
CA GLU A 178 6.47 -20.56 -9.35
C GLU A 178 7.24 -19.42 -10.03
N GLN A 179 8.01 -19.77 -11.05
CA GLN A 179 8.82 -18.82 -11.80
C GLN A 179 8.16 -18.47 -13.14
N LEU A 180 8.33 -17.24 -13.57
CA LEU A 180 7.88 -16.76 -14.88
C LEU A 180 8.88 -15.76 -15.46
N SER A 181 8.85 -15.60 -16.78
CA SER A 181 9.78 -14.72 -17.48
C SER A 181 9.12 -13.84 -18.54
N VAL A 182 9.71 -12.66 -18.71
CA VAL A 182 9.38 -11.67 -19.73
C VAL A 182 10.68 -11.13 -20.31
N GLY A 183 11.05 -11.58 -21.51
CA GLY A 183 12.39 -11.34 -22.04
C GLY A 183 13.45 -11.91 -21.08
N ARG A 184 14.39 -11.07 -20.63
CA ARG A 184 15.38 -11.46 -19.61
C ARG A 184 14.87 -11.38 -18.16
N LEU A 185 13.73 -10.73 -17.92
CA LEU A 185 13.20 -10.51 -16.57
C LEU A 185 12.74 -11.84 -15.98
N GLN A 186 13.39 -12.29 -14.92
CA GLN A 186 13.03 -13.51 -14.19
C GLN A 186 12.31 -13.12 -12.89
N PHE A 187 11.06 -13.57 -12.75
CA PHE A 187 10.28 -13.35 -11.54
C PHE A 187 10.03 -14.67 -10.82
N GLN A 188 10.08 -14.65 -9.50
CA GLN A 188 9.50 -15.67 -8.64
C GLN A 188 8.26 -15.12 -7.96
N ALA A 189 7.14 -15.84 -8.11
CA ALA A 189 5.88 -15.50 -7.44
C ALA A 189 5.79 -16.23 -6.10
N TYR A 190 5.32 -15.56 -5.05
CA TYR A 190 5.07 -16.17 -3.75
C TYR A 190 3.60 -16.01 -3.38
N PHE A 191 2.99 -17.11 -2.94
CA PHE A 191 1.62 -17.09 -2.46
C PHE A 191 1.60 -16.53 -1.04
N THR A 192 0.90 -15.42 -0.84
CA THR A 192 0.96 -14.61 0.39
C THR A 192 -0.43 -14.21 0.87
N PRO A 193 -1.31 -15.18 1.19
CA PRO A 193 -2.66 -14.90 1.65
C PRO A 193 -2.65 -14.03 2.92
N GLY A 194 -3.67 -13.20 3.08
CA GLY A 194 -3.78 -12.31 4.24
C GLY A 194 -4.69 -11.14 3.95
N HIS A 195 -4.23 -10.25 3.06
CA HIS A 195 -5.04 -9.12 2.59
C HIS A 195 -6.27 -9.62 1.83
N THR A 196 -6.04 -10.38 0.77
CA THR A 196 -7.02 -11.26 0.14
C THR A 196 -6.60 -12.72 0.31
N VAL A 197 -7.52 -13.65 0.04
CA VAL A 197 -7.25 -15.08 0.09
C VAL A 197 -6.31 -15.54 -1.04
N GLY A 198 -6.32 -14.84 -2.17
CA GLY A 198 -5.48 -15.14 -3.33
C GLY A 198 -4.26 -14.21 -3.51
N HIS A 199 -3.88 -13.44 -2.49
CA HIS A 199 -2.81 -12.45 -2.65
C HIS A 199 -1.45 -13.11 -3.00
N MET A 200 -0.72 -12.49 -3.93
CA MET A 200 0.62 -12.88 -4.36
C MET A 200 1.58 -11.69 -4.32
N ILE A 201 2.85 -11.97 -4.09
CA ILE A 201 3.94 -11.02 -4.31
C ILE A 201 4.88 -11.54 -5.39
N TYR A 202 5.57 -10.63 -6.07
CA TYR A 202 6.50 -10.97 -7.15
C TYR A 202 7.89 -10.44 -6.84
N VAL A 203 8.90 -11.30 -6.89
CA VAL A 203 10.31 -10.92 -6.74
C VAL A 203 10.98 -11.03 -8.09
N LEU A 204 11.44 -9.91 -8.64
CA LEU A 204 12.34 -9.88 -9.78
C LEU A 204 13.76 -10.22 -9.30
N ASP A 205 14.35 -11.28 -9.86
CA ASP A 205 15.73 -11.68 -9.57
C ASP A 205 16.71 -10.63 -10.11
N GLY A 206 17.58 -10.11 -9.24
CA GLY A 206 18.60 -9.12 -9.56
C GLY A 206 19.59 -9.59 -10.63
N LYS A 207 19.76 -10.91 -10.82
CA LYS A 207 20.55 -11.49 -11.92
C LYS A 207 19.95 -11.22 -13.30
N SER A 208 18.68 -10.79 -13.38
CA SER A 208 18.08 -10.31 -14.62
C SER A 208 18.80 -9.08 -15.18
N GLY A 209 19.55 -8.35 -14.35
CA GLY A 209 20.29 -7.16 -14.75
C GLY A 209 21.44 -6.76 -13.85
N ASP A 210 22.21 -7.73 -13.34
CA ASP A 210 23.37 -7.50 -12.45
C ASP A 210 23.11 -6.45 -11.36
N GLY A 211 21.93 -6.49 -10.75
CA GLY A 211 21.44 -5.48 -9.81
C GLY A 211 20.75 -6.10 -8.59
N PRO A 212 20.01 -5.29 -7.81
CA PRO A 212 19.30 -5.79 -6.64
C PRO A 212 18.02 -6.53 -7.01
N ASP A 213 17.62 -7.49 -6.19
CA ASP A 213 16.27 -8.07 -6.25
C ASP A 213 15.22 -6.97 -6.02
N CYS A 214 14.06 -7.07 -6.69
CA CYS A 214 12.94 -6.15 -6.49
C CYS A 214 11.68 -6.92 -6.10
N LEU A 215 11.17 -6.67 -4.88
CA LEU A 215 9.90 -7.17 -4.38
C LEU A 215 8.76 -6.20 -4.73
N PHE A 216 7.80 -6.65 -5.53
CA PHE A 216 6.52 -6.00 -5.73
C PHE A 216 5.49 -6.63 -4.79
N SER A 217 5.15 -5.91 -3.72
CA SER A 217 4.46 -6.48 -2.56
C SER A 217 2.94 -6.31 -2.57
N GLY A 218 2.39 -5.54 -3.52
CA GLY A 218 0.97 -5.18 -3.51
C GLY A 218 0.55 -4.66 -2.14
N ASP A 219 -0.47 -5.30 -1.59
CA ASP A 219 -1.08 -4.93 -0.30
C ASP A 219 -0.67 -5.86 0.84
N LEU A 220 0.36 -6.69 0.65
CA LEU A 220 0.96 -7.44 1.76
C LEU A 220 1.76 -6.50 2.67
N LEU A 221 2.78 -5.85 2.09
CA LEU A 221 3.79 -5.08 2.82
C LEU A 221 3.89 -3.68 2.23
N PHE A 222 3.86 -2.67 3.10
CA PHE A 222 4.05 -1.27 2.75
C PHE A 222 5.27 -0.72 3.48
N LEU A 223 5.76 0.44 3.07
CA LEU A 223 6.73 1.19 3.87
C LEU A 223 6.13 1.48 5.26
N ALA A 224 6.77 0.94 6.29
CA ALA A 224 6.37 0.98 7.70
C ALA A 224 4.96 0.42 8.02
N GLY A 225 4.36 -0.36 7.12
CA GLY A 225 3.01 -0.89 7.29
C GLY A 225 2.78 -2.27 6.67
N CYS A 226 1.58 -2.80 6.85
CA CYS A 226 1.05 -3.95 6.11
C CYS A 226 -0.41 -3.69 5.69
N GLY A 227 -0.94 -4.53 4.81
CA GLY A 227 -2.36 -4.52 4.44
C GLY A 227 -3.29 -4.80 5.61
N ARG A 228 -4.55 -4.37 5.46
CA ARG A 228 -5.63 -4.87 6.32
C ARG A 228 -5.89 -6.34 6.03
N MET A 229 -6.24 -7.11 7.04
CA MET A 229 -6.54 -8.54 6.90
C MET A 229 -8.03 -8.73 6.54
N PHE A 230 -8.41 -8.48 5.28
CA PHE A 230 -9.83 -8.58 4.88
C PHE A 230 -10.31 -10.03 4.80
N GLU A 231 -9.44 -10.95 4.35
CA GLU A 231 -9.81 -12.34 4.07
C GLU A 231 -8.93 -13.38 4.78
N GLY A 232 -7.83 -12.97 5.45
CA GLY A 232 -6.95 -13.84 6.23
C GLY A 232 -7.00 -13.60 7.74
N SER A 233 -6.43 -14.52 8.52
CA SER A 233 -6.18 -14.34 9.95
C SER A 233 -4.82 -13.71 10.22
N ALA A 234 -4.55 -13.36 11.48
CA ALA A 234 -3.23 -12.87 11.90
C ALA A 234 -2.14 -13.92 11.70
N GLU A 235 -2.43 -15.21 11.93
CA GLU A 235 -1.49 -16.31 11.64
C GLU A 235 -1.19 -16.41 10.14
N THR A 236 -2.22 -16.30 9.30
CA THR A 236 -2.05 -16.31 7.83
C THR A 236 -1.20 -15.14 7.37
N MET A 237 -1.54 -13.92 7.81
CA MET A 237 -0.79 -12.70 7.47
C MET A 237 0.65 -12.76 8.00
N LEU A 238 0.87 -13.28 9.21
CA LEU A 238 2.21 -13.43 9.79
C LEU A 238 3.09 -14.33 8.93
N ALA A 239 2.59 -15.49 8.50
CA ALA A 239 3.35 -16.40 7.64
C ALA A 239 3.72 -15.75 6.28
N SER A 240 2.81 -14.95 5.72
CA SER A 240 3.05 -14.19 4.49
C SER A 240 4.09 -13.07 4.69
N LEU A 241 4.01 -12.34 5.81
CA LEU A 241 5.00 -11.32 6.17
C LEU A 241 6.38 -11.94 6.45
N ASP A 242 6.43 -13.11 7.10
CA ASP A 242 7.68 -13.84 7.32
C ASP A 242 8.31 -14.30 6.00
N THR A 243 7.50 -14.65 4.99
CA THR A 243 8.00 -14.94 3.64
C THR A 243 8.69 -13.71 3.04
N ALA A 244 8.05 -12.54 3.08
CA ALA A 244 8.66 -11.30 2.59
C ALA A 244 9.90 -10.89 3.41
N ALA A 245 9.86 -11.04 4.74
CA ALA A 245 10.99 -10.73 5.63
C ALA A 245 12.17 -11.71 5.48
N SER A 246 11.94 -12.92 4.94
CA SER A 246 13.02 -13.88 4.67
C SER A 246 13.87 -13.55 3.44
N LEU A 247 13.43 -12.59 2.60
CA LEU A 247 14.22 -12.11 1.48
C LEU A 247 15.48 -11.37 1.95
N ASN A 248 16.43 -11.21 1.02
CA ASN A 248 17.68 -10.51 1.28
C ASN A 248 17.43 -9.08 1.77
N ASP A 249 18.23 -8.59 2.71
CA ASP A 249 18.06 -7.25 3.27
C ASP A 249 18.23 -6.14 2.23
N SER A 250 18.97 -6.41 1.14
CA SER A 250 19.16 -5.51 0.01
C SER A 250 18.03 -5.53 -1.02
N THR A 251 17.04 -6.43 -0.90
CA THR A 251 15.89 -6.48 -1.81
C THR A 251 15.09 -5.18 -1.73
N LEU A 252 14.88 -4.54 -2.87
CA LEU A 252 14.12 -3.31 -2.99
C LEU A 252 12.61 -3.58 -2.85
N LEU A 253 11.91 -2.82 -2.01
CA LEU A 253 10.48 -2.95 -1.78
C LEU A 253 9.68 -1.92 -2.59
N TRP A 254 8.74 -2.42 -3.38
CA TRP A 254 7.83 -1.67 -4.25
C TRP A 254 6.37 -1.95 -3.84
N PRO A 255 5.77 -1.11 -2.96
CA PRO A 255 4.44 -1.33 -2.38
C PRO A 255 3.27 -0.97 -3.29
N GLY A 256 2.07 -1.47 -3.02
CA GLY A 256 0.85 -1.07 -3.73
C GLY A 256 0.44 0.40 -3.56
N HIS A 257 0.81 1.03 -2.43
CA HIS A 257 0.34 2.37 -2.07
C HIS A 257 1.40 3.27 -1.42
N GLU A 258 1.19 4.59 -1.58
CA GLU A 258 1.93 5.69 -0.95
C GLU A 258 1.42 5.98 0.47
N TYR A 259 1.52 4.99 1.37
CA TYR A 259 1.05 5.10 2.77
C TYR A 259 2.16 5.39 3.79
N ALA A 260 3.39 5.67 3.34
CA ALA A 260 4.56 5.72 4.21
C ALA A 260 4.43 6.76 5.36
N ALA A 261 3.87 7.94 5.08
CA ALA A 261 3.70 8.99 6.08
C ALA A 261 2.73 8.58 7.20
N ASP A 262 1.54 8.11 6.84
CA ASP A 262 0.51 7.65 7.78
C ASP A 262 1.01 6.42 8.58
N ASN A 263 1.74 5.51 7.92
CA ASN A 263 2.32 4.34 8.54
C ASN A 263 3.39 4.70 9.57
N LEU A 264 4.30 5.62 9.25
CA LEU A 264 5.34 6.07 10.17
C LEU A 264 4.78 6.89 11.33
N THR A 265 3.73 7.67 11.10
CA THR A 265 3.01 8.39 12.16
C THR A 265 2.36 7.41 13.14
N PHE A 266 1.76 6.34 12.65
CA PHE A 266 1.29 5.26 13.52
C PHE A 266 2.44 4.53 14.23
N ALA A 267 3.52 4.20 13.52
CA ALA A 267 4.68 3.54 14.11
C ALA A 267 5.31 4.37 15.24
N ALA A 268 5.23 5.71 15.17
CA ALA A 268 5.66 6.62 16.24
C ALA A 268 4.81 6.50 17.51
N VAL A 269 3.51 6.18 17.38
CA VAL A 269 2.64 5.91 18.52
C VAL A 269 2.98 4.57 19.19
N VAL A 270 3.35 3.57 18.39
CA VAL A 270 3.59 2.21 18.89
C VAL A 270 4.98 2.03 19.47
N GLU A 271 6.03 2.58 18.86
CA GLU A 271 7.42 2.37 19.32
C GLU A 271 8.15 3.72 19.52
N PRO A 272 7.68 4.65 20.36
CA PRO A 272 8.11 6.06 20.37
C PRO A 272 9.62 6.30 20.49
N GLU A 273 10.40 5.34 21.01
CA GLU A 273 11.85 5.44 21.20
C GLU A 273 12.69 4.93 20.01
N ASN A 274 12.06 4.44 18.93
CA ASN A 274 12.77 3.95 17.74
C ASN A 274 13.35 5.09 16.88
N SER A 275 14.64 5.40 17.10
CA SER A 275 15.33 6.49 16.37
C SER A 275 15.50 6.25 14.86
N VAL A 276 15.52 4.99 14.38
CA VAL A 276 15.58 4.69 12.95
C VAL A 276 14.27 5.09 12.28
N ARG A 277 13.14 4.74 12.92
CA ARG A 277 11.78 5.15 12.50
C ARG A 277 11.65 6.67 12.43
N ASP A 278 12.23 7.41 13.37
CA ASP A 278 12.20 8.88 13.36
C ASP A 278 12.94 9.49 12.16
N LYS A 279 14.15 8.98 11.88
CA LYS A 279 14.93 9.40 10.71
C LYS A 279 14.18 9.11 9.41
N LYS A 280 13.57 7.93 9.29
CA LYS A 280 12.77 7.56 8.12
C LYS A 280 11.53 8.45 7.99
N CYS A 281 10.86 8.75 9.10
CA CYS A 281 9.70 9.65 9.13
C CYS A 281 10.06 11.05 8.61
N GLN A 282 11.16 11.64 9.08
CA GLN A 282 11.63 12.94 8.60
C GLN A 282 11.94 12.91 7.10
N TRP A 283 12.62 11.86 6.61
CA TRP A 283 12.90 11.69 5.19
C TRP A 283 11.62 11.56 4.35
N VAL A 284 10.64 10.78 4.82
CA VAL A 284 9.34 10.60 4.14
C VAL A 284 8.58 11.92 4.09
N LEU A 285 8.45 12.63 5.21
CA LEU A 285 7.73 13.91 5.25
C LEU A 285 8.35 14.93 4.29
N HIS A 286 9.69 15.01 4.25
CA HIS A 286 10.38 15.89 3.30
C HIS A 286 10.10 15.52 1.84
N ARG A 287 10.15 14.22 1.49
CA ARG A 287 9.78 13.72 0.15
C ARG A 287 8.34 14.08 -0.21
N ARG A 288 7.40 13.89 0.71
CA ARG A 288 5.96 14.15 0.47
C ARG A 288 5.65 15.64 0.31
N LEU A 289 6.37 16.54 0.99
CA LEU A 289 6.25 18.00 0.75
C LEU A 289 6.55 18.36 -0.71
N GLU A 290 7.50 17.66 -1.33
CA GLU A 290 7.85 17.82 -2.75
C GLU A 290 7.03 16.92 -3.68
N LYS A 291 6.02 16.21 -3.13
CA LYS A 291 5.22 15.18 -3.83
C LYS A 291 6.09 14.11 -4.50
N LYS A 292 7.26 13.77 -3.95
CA LYS A 292 8.12 12.69 -4.47
C LYS A 292 7.64 11.34 -3.93
N SER A 293 7.73 10.31 -4.76
CA SER A 293 7.51 8.93 -4.31
C SER A 293 8.46 8.59 -3.16
N THR A 294 7.95 7.84 -2.17
CA THR A 294 8.78 7.31 -1.07
C THR A 294 9.33 5.93 -1.36
N CYS A 295 8.82 5.23 -2.38
CA CYS A 295 9.36 3.93 -2.80
C CYS A 295 10.50 4.10 -3.84
N PRO A 296 11.46 3.16 -3.88
CA PRO A 296 11.55 1.96 -3.03
C PRO A 296 12.19 2.24 -1.65
N SER A 297 11.93 1.37 -0.68
CA SER A 297 12.81 1.11 0.48
C SER A 297 13.52 -0.24 0.30
N THR A 298 14.22 -0.76 1.31
CA THR A 298 14.71 -2.15 1.31
C THR A 298 14.07 -3.01 2.40
N ILE A 299 14.08 -4.33 2.22
CA ILE A 299 13.61 -5.28 3.25
C ILE A 299 14.38 -5.13 4.56
N GLY A 300 15.70 -4.86 4.48
CA GLY A 300 16.52 -4.57 5.66
C GLY A 300 16.06 -3.32 6.41
N GLU A 301 15.81 -2.21 5.70
CA GLU A 301 15.26 -0.99 6.30
C GLU A 301 13.91 -1.26 7.00
N GLU A 302 13.00 -1.96 6.33
CA GLU A 302 11.67 -2.24 6.89
C GLU A 302 11.73 -3.05 8.19
N LYS A 303 12.67 -3.99 8.34
CA LYS A 303 12.84 -4.76 9.59
C LYS A 303 13.21 -3.86 10.79
N GLU A 304 13.82 -2.69 10.55
CA GLU A 304 14.25 -1.78 11.62
C GLU A 304 13.12 -0.91 12.16
N TYR A 305 12.15 -0.51 11.35
CA TYR A 305 11.11 0.46 11.75
C TYR A 305 9.66 0.03 11.50
N ASN A 306 9.40 -1.03 10.74
CA ASN A 306 8.05 -1.47 10.42
C ASN A 306 7.49 -2.33 11.57
N PRO A 307 6.51 -1.85 12.36
CA PRO A 307 6.04 -2.60 13.53
C PRO A 307 5.42 -3.96 13.15
N PHE A 308 4.98 -4.14 11.90
CA PHE A 308 4.42 -5.40 11.41
C PHE A 308 5.48 -6.46 11.07
N LEU A 309 6.73 -6.06 10.83
CA LEU A 309 7.87 -6.99 10.69
C LEU A 309 8.62 -7.21 12.01
N ARG A 310 8.31 -6.42 13.04
CA ARG A 310 8.95 -6.43 14.36
C ARG A 310 8.15 -7.21 15.41
N THR A 311 7.21 -8.06 14.97
CA THR A 311 6.35 -8.87 15.86
C THR A 311 7.13 -9.83 16.77
N HIS A 312 8.40 -10.07 16.49
CA HIS A 312 9.32 -10.87 17.31
C HIS A 312 10.11 -10.04 18.34
N CYS A 313 10.11 -8.71 18.22
CA CYS A 313 10.92 -7.81 19.04
C CYS A 313 10.29 -7.58 20.42
N ARG A 314 11.11 -7.71 21.46
CA ARG A 314 10.70 -7.51 22.86
C ARG A 314 10.20 -6.08 23.13
N ASP A 315 10.83 -5.08 22.52
CA ASP A 315 10.47 -3.67 22.71
C ASP A 315 9.03 -3.41 22.25
N LEU A 316 8.62 -4.00 21.12
CA LEU A 316 7.25 -3.93 20.63
C LEU A 316 6.28 -4.64 21.59
N HIS A 317 6.66 -5.81 22.12
CA HIS A 317 5.82 -6.52 23.10
C HIS A 317 5.58 -5.67 24.35
N GLN A 318 6.63 -5.02 24.86
CA GLN A 318 6.54 -4.12 26.01
C GLN A 318 5.67 -2.90 25.71
N ALA A 319 5.83 -2.27 24.54
CA ALA A 319 5.03 -1.11 24.16
C ALA A 319 3.54 -1.43 23.96
N LEU A 320 3.21 -2.68 23.65
CA LEU A 320 1.84 -3.16 23.51
C LEU A 320 1.26 -3.72 24.83
N ASP A 321 2.07 -3.86 25.88
CA ASP A 321 1.76 -4.57 27.13
C ASP A 321 1.31 -6.03 26.89
N LEU A 322 2.04 -6.72 26.02
CA LEU A 322 1.80 -8.12 25.69
C LEU A 322 2.91 -9.02 26.22
N GLN A 323 2.51 -10.10 26.87
CA GLN A 323 3.42 -11.15 27.33
C GLN A 323 3.00 -12.50 26.76
N ARG A 324 3.98 -13.35 26.45
CA ARG A 324 3.73 -14.72 26.00
C ARG A 324 3.21 -15.55 27.16
N GLY A 325 2.12 -16.29 26.95
CA GLY A 325 1.63 -17.26 27.92
C GLY A 325 2.63 -18.40 28.14
N ALA A 326 2.60 -19.03 29.32
CA ALA A 326 3.55 -20.09 29.68
C ALA A 326 3.58 -21.26 28.68
N ASN A 327 2.41 -21.61 28.12
CA ASN A 327 2.22 -22.70 27.16
C ASN A 327 1.85 -22.20 25.74
N GLU A 328 2.02 -20.91 25.47
CA GLU A 328 1.68 -20.31 24.17
C GLU A 328 2.81 -20.55 23.16
N ASP A 329 2.47 -21.11 22.01
CA ASP A 329 3.40 -21.26 20.88
C ASP A 329 3.95 -19.89 20.44
N TRP A 330 5.22 -19.86 20.00
CA TRP A 330 5.88 -18.62 19.64
C TRP A 330 5.24 -17.93 18.43
N ASN A 331 4.84 -18.69 17.40
CA ASN A 331 4.22 -18.11 16.22
C ASN A 331 2.79 -17.66 16.53
N HIS A 332 2.07 -18.39 17.38
CA HIS A 332 0.76 -17.93 17.86
C HIS A 332 0.87 -16.62 18.66
N PHE A 333 1.87 -16.50 19.53
CA PHE A 333 2.12 -15.24 20.24
C PHE A 333 2.45 -14.08 19.29
N ARG A 334 3.33 -14.30 18.30
CA ARG A 334 3.64 -13.29 17.28
C ARG A 334 2.41 -12.90 16.46
N ALA A 335 1.53 -13.84 16.16
CA ALA A 335 0.28 -13.56 15.45
C ALA A 335 -0.67 -12.71 16.31
N ARG A 336 -0.75 -12.97 17.62
CA ARG A 336 -1.49 -12.13 18.56
C ARG A 336 -0.92 -10.71 18.67
N VAL A 337 0.41 -10.58 18.67
CA VAL A 337 1.09 -9.27 18.59
C VAL A 337 0.72 -8.56 17.28
N LEU A 338 0.79 -9.25 16.14
CA LEU A 338 0.40 -8.71 14.84
C LEU A 338 -1.06 -8.24 14.82
N GLU A 339 -1.98 -9.05 15.36
CA GLU A 339 -3.40 -8.72 15.46
C GLU A 339 -3.62 -7.44 16.27
N GLU A 340 -2.95 -7.29 17.40
CA GLU A 340 -3.07 -6.11 18.24
C GLU A 340 -2.49 -4.86 17.56
N VAL A 341 -1.33 -4.94 16.91
CA VAL A 341 -0.78 -3.83 16.11
C VAL A 341 -1.76 -3.44 15.00
N ARG A 342 -2.30 -4.43 14.28
CA ARG A 342 -3.26 -4.20 13.19
C ARG A 342 -4.54 -3.52 13.68
N LYS A 343 -5.10 -4.00 14.78
CA LYS A 343 -6.29 -3.43 15.43
C LYS A 343 -6.04 -1.99 15.87
N ARG A 344 -4.87 -1.69 16.47
CA ARG A 344 -4.50 -0.32 16.82
C ARG A 344 -4.38 0.57 15.58
N LYS A 345 -3.78 0.09 14.49
CA LYS A 345 -3.68 0.85 13.22
C LYS A 345 -5.05 1.09 12.58
N ASP A 346 -5.97 0.14 12.67
CA ASP A 346 -7.30 0.28 12.07
C ASP A 346 -8.18 1.28 12.82
N LEU A 347 -7.95 1.45 14.13
CA LEU A 347 -8.59 2.47 14.96
C LEU A 347 -7.83 3.81 14.95
N PHE A 348 -6.59 3.82 14.48
CA PHE A 348 -5.76 5.01 14.42
C PHE A 348 -6.38 6.02 13.45
N LYS A 349 -6.70 7.19 13.99
CA LYS A 349 -7.08 8.37 13.21
C LYS A 349 -5.99 9.40 13.46
N GLU A 350 -5.39 9.88 12.38
CA GLU A 350 -4.52 11.05 12.43
C GLU A 350 -5.34 12.18 13.08
N ARG A 351 -4.85 12.73 14.19
CA ARG A 351 -5.57 13.73 14.97
C ARG A 351 -5.41 15.12 14.39
#